data_AF-A0A163DN76-F1
#
_entry.id   AF-A0A163DN76-F1
#
_cell.length_a   1.000
_cell.length_b   1.000
_cell.length_c   1.000
_cell.angle_alpha   90.00
_cell.angle_beta   90.00
_cell.angle_gamma   90.00
#
_symmetry.space_group_name_H-M   'P 1'
#
loop_
_entity.id
_entity.type
_entity.pdbx_description
1 polymer ?
#
loop_
_entity_poly.entity_id
_entity_poly.type
_entity_poly.pdbx_seq_one_letter_code
_entity_poly.pdbx_strand_id
1 'polypeptide(L)'
;MFPIIPRKPFSPKTFRTLCTPSPDNPVPPLHTHQWRTFWSAPIHHSVRSLWFRALHNKLSCRSVLHQTVPTIFPDGSCPICGDIKESTSHFLFTCPPKFSAWTIFWSTHFGNVPSTQDIHSALFSFRLPPSLTPDIPAVSLVSCILLAIWRHHWSFVFDDAPFLSTSVLVTAASLVTRFH
;
A
#
# COMPACT_ATOMS: atom_id res chain seq x y z
N MET A 1 -34.35 -16.88 6.71
CA MET A 1 -33.81 -17.57 5.51
C MET A 1 -33.29 -16.49 4.58
N PHE A 2 -31.97 -16.25 4.55
CA PHE A 2 -31.37 -15.32 3.58
C PHE A 2 -31.21 -16.05 2.25
N PRO A 3 -31.57 -15.44 1.10
CA PRO A 3 -31.43 -16.10 -0.18
C PRO A 3 -29.93 -16.30 -0.47
N ILE A 4 -29.56 -17.55 -0.73
CA ILE A 4 -28.22 -17.91 -1.22
C ILE A 4 -28.17 -17.44 -2.68
N ILE A 5 -27.68 -16.22 -2.89
CA ILE A 5 -27.39 -15.72 -4.24
C ILE A 5 -26.18 -16.51 -4.76
N PRO A 6 -26.27 -17.17 -5.92
CA PRO A 6 -25.14 -17.87 -6.50
C PRO A 6 -24.05 -16.86 -6.83
N ARG A 7 -23.00 -16.81 -6.01
CA ARG A 7 -21.78 -16.04 -6.29
C ARG A 7 -21.13 -16.65 -7.53
N LYS A 8 -21.40 -16.09 -8.72
CA LYS A 8 -20.51 -16.34 -9.86
C LYS A 8 -19.09 -15.98 -9.42
N PRO A 9 -18.10 -16.88 -9.53
CA PRO A 9 -16.75 -16.58 -9.11
C PRO A 9 -16.24 -15.39 -9.93
N PHE A 10 -15.91 -14.30 -9.25
CA PHE A 10 -15.30 -13.13 -9.86
C PHE A 10 -13.96 -13.57 -10.47
N SER A 11 -13.87 -13.60 -11.80
CA SER A 11 -12.63 -14.03 -12.44
C SER A 11 -11.54 -12.95 -12.25
N PRO A 12 -10.26 -13.33 -12.10
CA PRO A 12 -9.16 -12.37 -12.02
C PRO A 12 -9.08 -11.45 -13.25
N LYS A 13 -9.53 -11.92 -14.42
CA LYS A 13 -9.57 -11.13 -15.66
C LYS A 13 -10.63 -10.03 -15.57
N THR A 14 -11.84 -10.37 -15.13
CA THR A 14 -12.95 -9.43 -14.93
C THR A 14 -12.57 -8.35 -13.92
N PHE A 15 -11.94 -8.74 -12.81
CA PHE A 15 -11.45 -7.80 -11.80
C PHE A 15 -10.42 -6.81 -12.37
N ARG A 16 -9.44 -7.29 -13.17
CA ARG A 16 -8.43 -6.43 -13.81
C ARG A 16 -9.03 -5.41 -14.78
N THR A 17 -10.11 -5.76 -15.48
CA THR A 17 -10.81 -4.87 -16.39
C THR A 17 -11.61 -3.80 -15.65
N LEU A 18 -12.18 -4.15 -14.49
CA LEU A 18 -12.98 -3.22 -13.68
C LEU A 18 -12.13 -2.26 -12.84
N CYS A 19 -10.92 -2.65 -12.44
CA CYS A 19 -9.94 -1.76 -11.82
C CYS A 19 -9.18 -0.88 -12.83
N THR A 20 -9.86 -0.40 -13.87
CA THR A 20 -9.29 0.65 -14.74
C THR A 20 -9.18 1.97 -13.99
N PRO A 21 -8.06 2.69 -14.10
CA PRO A 21 -7.86 3.95 -13.39
C PRO A 21 -8.92 4.98 -13.79
N SER A 22 -9.48 5.71 -12.81
CA SER A 22 -10.25 6.93 -13.08
C SER A 22 -9.33 7.94 -13.77
N PRO A 23 -9.77 8.62 -14.85
CA PRO A 23 -8.95 9.59 -15.58
C PRO A 23 -8.52 10.80 -14.72
N ASP A 24 -9.12 10.99 -13.55
CA ASP A 24 -8.96 12.19 -12.71
C ASP A 24 -7.60 12.32 -12.01
N ASN A 25 -6.73 11.30 -12.04
CA ASN A 25 -5.38 11.38 -11.48
C ASN A 25 -4.41 10.42 -12.20
N PRO A 26 -3.82 10.82 -13.33
CA PRO A 26 -2.78 10.03 -13.97
C PRO A 26 -1.52 10.02 -13.09
N VAL A 27 -1.12 8.84 -12.61
CA VAL A 27 0.22 8.66 -12.04
C VAL A 27 1.20 8.88 -13.20
N PRO A 28 2.14 9.84 -13.12
CA PRO A 28 3.08 10.08 -14.18
C PRO A 28 3.90 8.81 -14.46
N PRO A 29 4.12 8.44 -15.74
CA PRO A 29 4.84 7.22 -16.07
C PRO A 29 6.27 7.30 -15.54
N LEU A 30 6.69 6.26 -14.82
CA LEU A 30 8.08 6.13 -14.37
C LEU A 30 9.03 6.08 -15.58
N HIS A 31 10.16 6.77 -15.45
CA HIS A 31 11.28 6.69 -16.36
C HIS A 31 11.98 5.32 -16.29
N THR A 32 12.67 4.95 -17.37
CA THR A 32 13.39 3.67 -17.49
C THR A 32 14.32 3.37 -16.31
N HIS A 33 15.04 4.39 -15.79
CA HIS A 33 15.95 4.19 -14.66
C HIS A 33 15.21 3.85 -13.36
N GLN A 34 14.05 4.43 -13.10
CA GLN A 34 13.22 4.14 -11.92
C GLN A 34 12.68 2.71 -11.99
N TRP A 35 12.25 2.27 -13.18
CA TRP A 35 11.86 0.87 -13.40
C TRP A 35 13.01 -0.08 -13.12
N ARG A 36 14.23 0.22 -13.59
CA ARG A 36 15.41 -0.61 -13.29
C ARG A 36 15.62 -0.73 -11.78
N THR A 37 15.63 0.39 -11.06
CA THR A 37 15.75 0.40 -9.59
C THR A 37 14.67 -0.46 -8.92
N PHE A 38 13.42 -0.33 -9.36
CA PHE A 38 12.31 -1.12 -8.83
C PHE A 38 12.48 -2.63 -9.05
N TRP A 39 12.86 -3.03 -10.27
CA TRP A 39 13.02 -4.44 -10.62
C TRP A 39 14.27 -5.07 -9.99
N SER A 40 15.35 -4.29 -9.82
CA SER A 40 16.60 -4.75 -9.20
C SER A 40 16.57 -4.72 -7.67
N ALA A 41 15.62 -4.03 -7.06
CA ALA A 41 15.52 -3.92 -5.61
C ALA A 41 15.36 -5.31 -4.96
N PRO A 42 16.13 -5.64 -3.90
CA PRO A 42 15.94 -6.88 -3.16
C PRO A 42 14.69 -6.72 -2.29
N ILE A 43 13.52 -7.03 -2.84
CA ILE A 43 12.23 -6.92 -2.16
C ILE A 43 11.41 -8.19 -2.34
N HIS A 44 10.58 -8.50 -1.33
CA HIS A 44 9.71 -9.68 -1.35
C HIS A 44 8.71 -9.62 -2.53
N HIS A 45 8.42 -10.76 -3.15
CA HIS A 45 7.55 -10.80 -4.33
C HIS A 45 6.16 -10.18 -4.10
N SER A 46 5.59 -10.39 -2.91
CA SER A 46 4.27 -9.83 -2.57
C SER A 46 4.26 -8.30 -2.58
N VAL A 47 5.29 -7.64 -2.05
CA VAL A 47 5.37 -6.18 -2.06
C VAL A 47 5.66 -5.64 -3.45
N ARG A 48 6.46 -6.35 -4.26
CA ARG A 48 6.68 -5.98 -5.66
C ARG A 48 5.35 -5.96 -6.44
N SER A 49 4.53 -7.00 -6.29
CA SER A 49 3.21 -7.06 -6.93
C SER A 49 2.27 -5.96 -6.45
N LEU A 50 2.24 -5.70 -5.13
CA LEU A 50 1.48 -4.60 -4.52
C LEU A 50 1.90 -3.24 -5.08
N TRP A 51 3.21 -2.94 -5.05
CA TRP A 51 3.75 -1.64 -5.45
C TRP A 51 3.60 -1.43 -6.95
N PHE A 52 3.81 -2.47 -7.78
CA PHE A 52 3.51 -2.42 -9.20
C PHE A 52 2.04 -2.05 -9.46
N ARG A 53 1.10 -2.69 -8.75
CA ARG A 53 -0.33 -2.33 -8.86
C ARG A 53 -0.60 -0.90 -8.40
N ALA A 54 0.09 -0.41 -7.38
CA ALA A 54 -0.03 0.99 -6.93
C ALA A 54 0.38 1.97 -8.02
N LEU A 55 1.54 1.74 -8.66
CA LEU A 55 2.08 2.57 -9.74
C LEU A 55 1.15 2.63 -10.95
N HIS A 56 0.39 1.56 -11.19
CA HIS A 56 -0.61 1.51 -12.26
C HIS A 56 -2.02 1.93 -11.82
N ASN A 57 -2.19 2.40 -10.57
CA ASN A 57 -3.48 2.73 -9.97
C ASN A 57 -4.52 1.58 -10.07
N LYS A 58 -4.03 0.34 -9.89
CA LYS A 58 -4.82 -0.91 -9.91
C LYS A 58 -4.89 -1.57 -8.54
N LEU A 59 -4.76 -0.77 -7.47
CA LEU A 59 -4.91 -1.27 -6.11
C LEU A 59 -6.39 -1.47 -5.77
N SER A 60 -6.66 -2.56 -5.06
CA SER A 60 -7.97 -2.89 -4.51
C SER A 60 -8.24 -2.09 -3.23
N CYS A 61 -8.13 -0.77 -3.26
CA CYS A 61 -8.57 0.06 -2.13
C CYS A 61 -10.11 0.08 -2.05
N ARG A 62 -10.67 0.54 -0.93
CA ARG A 62 -12.13 0.49 -0.71
C ARG A 62 -12.92 1.18 -1.80
N SER A 63 -12.48 2.35 -2.27
CA SER A 63 -13.19 3.06 -3.35
C SER A 63 -13.29 2.25 -4.64
N VAL A 64 -12.21 1.56 -5.04
CA VAL A 64 -12.20 0.67 -6.22
C VAL A 64 -13.05 -0.57 -5.97
N LEU A 65 -12.98 -1.16 -4.78
CA LEU A 65 -13.77 -2.34 -4.43
C LEU A 65 -15.28 -2.05 -4.40
N HIS A 66 -15.67 -0.91 -3.85
CA HIS A 66 -17.05 -0.44 -3.84
C HIS A 66 -17.60 -0.27 -5.27
N GLN A 67 -16.81 0.33 -6.16
CA GLN A 67 -17.18 0.46 -7.58
C GLN A 67 -17.25 -0.89 -8.31
N THR A 68 -16.36 -1.83 -7.96
CA THR A 68 -16.22 -3.11 -8.65
C THR A 68 -17.25 -4.16 -8.17
N VAL A 69 -17.50 -4.23 -6.86
CA VAL A 69 -18.37 -5.23 -6.22
C VAL A 69 -19.18 -4.59 -5.08
N PRO A 70 -20.11 -3.67 -5.39
CA PRO A 70 -20.85 -2.89 -4.38
C PRO A 70 -21.69 -3.76 -3.44
N THR A 71 -22.07 -4.96 -3.87
CA THR A 71 -22.84 -5.91 -3.04
C THR A 71 -22.03 -6.49 -1.88
N ILE A 72 -20.70 -6.52 -1.98
CA ILE A 72 -19.79 -6.99 -0.92
C ILE A 72 -19.18 -5.79 -0.19
N PHE A 73 -18.94 -4.69 -0.90
CA PHE A 73 -18.33 -3.46 -0.40
C PHE A 73 -19.34 -2.31 -0.54
N PRO A 74 -20.26 -2.13 0.43
CA PRO A 74 -21.39 -1.21 0.29
C PRO A 74 -20.99 0.27 0.29
N ASP A 75 -19.81 0.60 0.80
CA ASP A 75 -19.26 1.96 0.85
C ASP A 75 -17.78 1.98 0.45
N GLY A 76 -17.32 3.15 0.00
CA GLY A 76 -15.92 3.42 -0.38
C GLY A 76 -15.08 4.04 0.74
N SER A 77 -15.56 4.05 1.98
CA SER A 77 -14.91 4.71 3.11
C SER A 77 -13.72 3.91 3.64
N CYS A 78 -12.75 4.58 4.28
CA CYS A 78 -11.65 3.86 4.91
C CYS A 78 -12.19 3.09 6.12
N PRO A 79 -12.04 1.76 6.15
CA PRO A 79 -12.60 0.96 7.24
C PRO A 79 -11.83 1.18 8.56
N ILE A 80 -10.65 1.80 8.52
CA ILE A 80 -9.76 2.00 9.68
C ILE A 80 -9.98 3.35 10.37
N CYS A 81 -10.17 4.44 9.61
CA CYS A 81 -10.33 5.78 10.19
C CYS A 81 -11.68 6.45 9.85
N GLY A 82 -12.53 5.81 9.05
CA GLY A 82 -13.84 6.32 8.67
C GLY A 82 -13.85 7.46 7.65
N ASP A 83 -12.72 7.78 7.02
CA ASP A 83 -12.67 8.80 5.95
C ASP A 83 -13.58 8.38 4.79
N ILE A 84 -14.31 9.32 4.20
CA ILE A 84 -15.41 9.08 3.26
C ILE A 84 -14.94 8.33 2.01
N LYS A 85 -13.68 8.52 1.60
CA LYS A 85 -13.13 7.91 0.40
C LYS A 85 -11.71 7.39 0.62
N GLU A 86 -11.56 6.08 0.62
CA GLU A 86 -10.24 5.45 0.61
C GLU A 86 -9.66 5.40 -0.81
N SER A 87 -8.88 6.44 -1.16
CA SER A 87 -8.05 6.47 -2.36
C SER A 87 -6.81 5.58 -2.24
N THR A 88 -6.08 5.36 -3.34
CA THR A 88 -4.78 4.66 -3.31
C THR A 88 -3.80 5.30 -2.31
N SER A 89 -3.69 6.62 -2.29
CA SER A 89 -2.82 7.33 -1.33
C SER A 89 -3.30 7.17 0.11
N HIS A 90 -4.62 7.20 0.35
CA HIS A 90 -5.20 6.96 1.67
C HIS A 90 -4.94 5.54 2.16
N PHE A 91 -5.19 4.56 1.30
CA PHE A 91 -4.93 3.15 1.55
C PHE A 91 -3.47 2.87 1.90
N LEU A 92 -2.52 3.58 1.27
CA LEU A 92 -1.09 3.34 1.44
C LEU A 92 -0.45 4.16 2.57
N PHE A 93 -0.78 5.45 2.71
CA PHE A 93 -0.03 6.33 3.62
C PHE A 93 -0.78 7.53 4.22
N THR A 94 -1.84 8.09 3.63
CA THR A 94 -2.49 9.29 4.20
C THR A 94 -3.51 8.99 5.30
N CYS A 95 -3.95 7.74 5.45
CA CYS A 95 -4.77 7.31 6.58
C CYS A 95 -4.01 7.56 7.91
N PRO A 96 -4.59 8.20 8.95
CA PRO A 96 -3.82 8.65 10.12
C PRO A 96 -3.02 7.55 10.85
N PRO A 97 -3.58 6.34 11.10
CA PRO A 97 -2.78 5.25 11.68
C PRO A 97 -1.63 4.78 10.77
N LYS A 98 -1.84 4.80 9.45
CA LYS A 98 -0.79 4.43 8.48
C LYS A 98 0.31 5.48 8.45
N PHE A 99 -0.08 6.75 8.42
CA PHE A 99 0.85 7.88 8.45
C PHE A 99 1.67 7.87 9.74
N SER A 100 1.07 7.56 10.88
CA SER A 100 1.78 7.37 12.15
C SER A 100 2.85 6.27 12.06
N ALA A 101 2.51 5.11 11.48
CA ALA A 101 3.49 4.04 11.26
C ALA A 101 4.62 4.48 10.30
N TRP A 102 4.28 5.17 9.21
CA TRP A 102 5.27 5.76 8.31
C TRP A 102 6.20 6.73 9.03
N THR A 103 5.67 7.67 9.80
CA THR A 103 6.47 8.69 10.50
C THR A 103 7.51 8.06 11.43
N ILE A 104 7.10 7.08 12.24
CA ILE A 104 8.00 6.42 13.20
C ILE A 104 9.03 5.55 12.48
N PHE A 105 8.62 4.79 11.45
CA PHE A 105 9.53 3.96 10.67
C PHE A 105 10.55 4.83 9.91
N TRP A 106 10.07 5.91 9.30
CA TRP A 106 10.87 6.81 8.48
C TRP A 106 11.91 7.56 9.30
N SER A 107 11.52 8.11 10.45
CA SER A 107 12.47 8.79 11.34
C SER A 107 13.59 7.85 11.81
N THR A 108 13.25 6.60 12.09
CA THR A 108 14.22 5.56 12.48
C THR A 108 15.24 5.25 11.38
N HIS A 109 14.80 5.20 10.12
CA HIS A 109 15.64 4.71 9.01
C HIS A 109 16.24 5.81 8.13
N PHE A 110 15.73 7.04 8.18
CA PHE A 110 16.13 8.16 7.32
C PHE A 110 16.47 9.43 8.11
N GLY A 111 16.24 9.46 9.43
CA GLY A 111 16.70 10.53 10.31
C GLY A 111 15.85 11.80 10.31
N ASN A 112 14.69 11.79 9.64
CA ASN A 112 13.79 12.94 9.58
C ASN A 112 12.32 12.52 9.70
N VAL A 113 11.44 13.48 9.99
CA VAL A 113 9.98 13.27 9.93
C VAL A 113 9.52 13.50 8.48
N PRO A 114 8.84 12.55 7.85
CA PRO A 114 8.36 12.73 6.48
C PRO A 114 7.08 13.56 6.45
N SER A 115 6.92 14.36 5.40
CA SER A 115 5.62 14.85 4.95
C SER A 115 4.89 13.77 4.12
N THR A 116 3.59 13.98 3.88
CA THR A 116 2.84 13.12 2.94
C THR A 116 3.44 13.17 1.52
N GLN A 117 4.02 14.31 1.12
CA GLN A 117 4.66 14.47 -0.17
C GLN A 117 5.97 13.68 -0.29
N ASP A 118 6.72 13.52 0.82
CA ASP A 118 7.94 12.72 0.84
C ASP A 118 7.63 11.24 0.62
N ILE A 119 6.62 10.73 1.32
CA ILE A 119 6.17 9.34 1.14
C ILE A 119 5.62 9.13 -0.27
N HIS A 120 4.81 10.08 -0.77
CA HIS A 120 4.32 10.04 -2.15
C HIS A 120 5.48 10.01 -3.15
N SER A 121 6.48 10.87 -2.98
CA SER A 121 7.64 10.94 -3.89
C SER A 121 8.51 9.67 -3.83
N ALA A 122 8.63 9.04 -2.66
CA ALA A 122 9.30 7.75 -2.53
C ALA A 122 8.53 6.63 -3.23
N LEU A 123 7.21 6.56 -3.05
CA LEU A 123 6.36 5.49 -3.60
C LEU A 123 6.12 5.62 -5.10
N PHE A 124 5.90 6.83 -5.61
CA PHE A 124 5.45 7.06 -6.99
C PHE A 124 6.50 7.69 -7.89
N SER A 125 7.56 8.26 -7.31
CA SER A 125 8.66 8.89 -8.07
C SER A 125 10.02 8.31 -7.73
N PHE A 126 10.12 7.29 -6.86
CA PHE A 126 11.38 6.68 -6.42
C PHE A 126 12.42 7.71 -5.92
N ARG A 127 11.96 8.87 -5.44
CA ARG A 127 12.82 9.88 -4.80
C ARG A 127 12.97 9.48 -3.34
N LEU A 128 14.00 8.70 -3.06
CA LEU A 128 14.27 8.12 -1.76
C LEU A 128 15.30 8.98 -1.01
N PRO A 129 15.10 9.25 0.29
CA PRO A 129 16.12 9.91 1.10
C PRO A 129 17.32 9.00 1.34
N PRO A 130 18.47 9.57 1.75
CA PRO A 130 19.60 8.79 2.24
C PRO A 130 19.20 7.92 3.43
N SER A 131 19.61 6.65 3.41
CA SER A 131 19.34 5.72 4.52
C SER A 131 20.39 5.86 5.62
N LEU A 132 19.96 5.78 6.88
CA LEU A 132 20.82 5.62 8.05
C LEU A 132 21.25 4.16 8.27
N THR A 133 20.65 3.21 7.55
CA THR A 133 21.03 1.79 7.55
C THR A 133 21.80 1.49 6.25
N PRO A 134 23.12 1.68 6.22
CA PRO A 134 23.91 1.69 4.98
C PRO A 134 23.86 0.35 4.22
N ASP A 135 23.66 -0.76 4.93
CA ASP A 135 23.62 -2.10 4.34
C ASP A 135 22.32 -2.39 3.58
N ILE A 136 21.26 -1.60 3.81
CA ILE A 136 19.93 -1.86 3.27
C ILE A 136 19.53 -0.73 2.32
N PRO A 137 19.27 -1.02 1.04
CA PRO A 137 18.79 -0.01 0.10
C PRO A 137 17.51 0.67 0.60
N ALA A 138 17.41 2.00 0.45
CA ALA A 138 16.25 2.77 0.89
C ALA A 138 14.92 2.25 0.28
N VAL A 139 14.97 1.79 -0.98
CA VAL A 139 13.82 1.16 -1.66
C VAL A 139 13.33 -0.09 -0.92
N SER A 140 14.24 -0.88 -0.35
CA SER A 140 13.92 -2.08 0.42
C SER A 140 13.29 -1.72 1.77
N LEU A 141 13.77 -0.69 2.45
CA LEU A 141 13.17 -0.18 3.69
C LEU A 141 11.73 0.30 3.45
N VAL A 142 11.52 1.13 2.41
CA VAL A 142 10.19 1.58 1.99
C VAL A 142 9.29 0.38 1.66
N SER A 143 9.83 -0.66 1.04
CA SER A 143 9.08 -1.88 0.75
C SER A 143 8.66 -2.65 2.02
N CYS A 144 9.47 -2.67 3.07
CA CYS A 144 9.15 -3.36 4.32
C CYS A 144 7.93 -2.77 5.00
N ILE A 145 7.91 -1.45 5.19
CA ILE A 145 6.78 -0.76 5.81
C ILE A 145 5.54 -0.80 4.91
N LEU A 146 5.70 -0.68 3.59
CA LEU A 146 4.60 -0.85 2.63
C LEU A 146 3.95 -2.24 2.74
N LEU A 147 4.76 -3.30 2.83
CA LEU A 147 4.27 -4.67 2.99
C LEU A 147 3.58 -4.88 4.34
N ALA A 148 4.15 -4.33 5.41
CA ALA A 148 3.56 -4.41 6.75
C ALA A 148 2.18 -3.73 6.77
N ILE A 149 2.07 -2.50 6.24
CA ILE A 149 0.79 -1.79 6.12
C ILE A 149 -0.23 -2.60 5.33
N TRP A 150 0.18 -3.19 4.20
CA TRP A 150 -0.70 -4.04 3.40
C TRP A 150 -1.24 -5.23 4.20
N ARG A 151 -0.35 -5.97 4.89
CA ARG A 151 -0.74 -7.14 5.68
C ARG A 151 -1.72 -6.78 6.79
N HIS A 152 -1.41 -5.74 7.56
CA HIS A 152 -2.26 -5.28 8.66
C HIS A 152 -3.57 -4.67 8.18
N HIS A 153 -3.58 -3.98 7.04
CA HIS A 153 -4.83 -3.50 6.44
C HIS A 153 -5.76 -4.67 6.11
N TRP A 154 -5.26 -5.70 5.42
CA TRP A 154 -6.13 -6.81 5.04
C TRP A 154 -6.51 -7.72 6.19
N SER A 155 -5.66 -7.86 7.20
CA SER A 155 -6.03 -8.57 8.43
C SER A 155 -7.14 -7.83 9.19
N PHE A 156 -7.13 -6.49 9.18
CA PHE A 156 -8.25 -5.70 9.69
C PHE A 156 -9.55 -5.93 8.90
N VAL A 157 -9.47 -6.03 7.57
CA VAL A 157 -10.66 -6.18 6.72
C VAL A 157 -11.24 -7.59 6.74
N PHE A 158 -10.41 -8.63 6.88
CA PHE A 158 -10.84 -10.02 6.70
C PHE A 158 -10.73 -10.90 7.95
N ASP A 159 -9.88 -10.53 8.91
CA ASP A 159 -9.61 -11.35 10.11
C ASP A 159 -10.04 -10.64 11.42
N ASP A 160 -10.75 -9.51 11.31
CA ASP A 160 -11.18 -8.66 12.45
C ASP A 160 -10.03 -8.23 13.39
N ALA A 161 -8.80 -8.21 12.88
CA ALA A 161 -7.62 -7.84 13.66
C ALA A 161 -7.48 -6.30 13.75
N PRO A 162 -7.24 -5.71 14.93
CA PRO A 162 -7.12 -4.26 15.04
C PRO A 162 -5.91 -3.71 14.27
N PHE A 163 -6.10 -2.61 13.54
CA PHE A 163 -5.00 -1.93 12.87
C PHE A 163 -4.27 -1.02 13.87
N LEU A 164 -3.09 -1.45 14.32
CA LEU A 164 -2.24 -0.69 15.25
C LEU A 164 -0.91 -0.31 14.58
N SER A 165 -0.53 0.97 14.65
CA SER A 165 0.75 1.45 14.10
C SER A 165 1.95 0.70 14.69
N THR A 166 1.88 0.33 15.97
CA THR A 166 2.91 -0.44 16.67
C THR A 166 3.08 -1.85 16.09
N SER A 167 1.99 -2.56 15.81
CA SER A 167 2.02 -3.90 15.18
C SER A 167 2.59 -3.85 13.76
N VAL A 168 2.27 -2.79 13.02
CA VAL A 168 2.85 -2.52 11.70
C VAL A 168 4.36 -2.33 11.82
N LEU A 169 4.83 -1.52 12.77
CA LEU A 169 6.25 -1.26 13.00
C LEU A 169 7.03 -2.53 13.39
N VAL A 170 6.49 -3.35 14.30
CA VAL A 170 7.10 -4.64 14.67
C VAL A 170 7.24 -5.55 13.44
N THR A 171 6.22 -5.60 12.60
CA THR A 171 6.26 -6.40 11.37
C THR A 171 7.27 -5.84 10.37
N ALA A 172 7.33 -4.52 10.21
CA ALA A 172 8.29 -3.87 9.32
C ALA A 172 9.73 -4.11 9.79
N ALA A 173 10.00 -3.95 11.10
CA ALA A 173 11.30 -4.26 11.69
C ALA A 173 11.71 -5.72 11.45
N SER A 174 10.80 -6.67 11.68
CA SER A 174 11.05 -8.10 11.38
C SER A 174 11.30 -8.40 9.91
N LEU A 175 10.81 -7.57 8.98
CA LEU A 175 11.14 -7.68 7.57
C LEU A 175 12.53 -7.11 7.27
N VAL A 176 12.92 -6.01 7.94
CA VAL A 176 14.25 -5.41 7.83
C VAL A 176 15.34 -6.38 8.30
N THR A 177 15.12 -7.11 9.40
CA THR A 177 16.10 -8.08 9.91
C THR A 177 16.39 -9.26 8.97
N ARG A 178 15.61 -9.44 7.89
CA ARG A 178 15.83 -10.52 6.91
C ARG A 178 16.84 -10.15 5.83
N PHE A 179 17.34 -8.91 5.83
CA PHE A 179 18.41 -8.45 4.95
C PHE A 179 19.80 -8.63 5.54
N HIS A 180 19.88 -8.88 6.85
CA HIS A 180 21.09 -9.28 7.58
C HIS A 180 21.11 -10.80 7.70
#